data_AF-A0A1T4NPI7-F1
#
_entry.id   AF-A0A1T4NPI7-F1
#
_cell.length_a   1.000
_cell.length_b   1.000
_cell.length_c   1.000
_cell.angle_alpha   90.00
_cell.angle_beta   90.00
_cell.angle_gamma   90.00
#
_symmetry.space_group_name_H-M   'P 1'
#
loop_
_entity.id
_entity.type
_entity.pdbx_description
1 polymer ?
#
loop_
_entity_poly.entity_id
_entity_poly.type
_entity_poly.pdbx_seq_one_letter_code
_entity_poly.pdbx_strand_id
1 'polypeptide(L)'
;MPRTTPPPLPAHGATRRPDASPRLPPELARAFGPEIPGPPCPPGPRANPWRRAGAVPVAVPERERGLLDALWRGRGYHRRADGTPTRIRERPVPSAGAAYPVHTHLVVGTGGALAAGRYVYDLEDGALLRRDEAWEREAGWDAFGANSDVAGTHLVLTVQPGRSFGRYRHRAWPLWIADTAYALAAVEFLGAPAPTSVRLGPGPWLRELLGVARAAEHERWLARGLVPEIPLAAVELPGSWTVLPERRDALAARRSPAIGEFEGAARAPDPHAVEVARACGQTWVLGARRLETWSVATEAPAAEIADVMWRAHRAAAGLCYAGALSREWRCRPVSGFVAADGRWTVHALAMLPGGPDLDKKPDPR
;
A
#
# COMPACT_ATOMS: atom_id res chain seq x y z
N MET A 1 23.92 23.56 -74.55
CA MET A 1 23.26 23.86 -73.27
C MET A 1 22.91 22.55 -72.57
N PRO A 2 23.67 22.13 -71.53
CA PRO A 2 23.44 20.87 -70.84
C PRO A 2 22.46 21.06 -69.67
N ARG A 3 21.42 20.20 -69.62
CA ARG A 3 20.42 20.15 -68.55
C ARG A 3 21.04 19.46 -67.32
N THR A 4 21.05 20.16 -66.20
CA THR A 4 21.43 19.65 -64.87
C THR A 4 20.31 18.79 -64.28
N THR A 5 20.64 17.55 -63.94
CA THR A 5 19.76 16.60 -63.23
C THR A 5 19.68 16.98 -61.74
N PRO A 6 18.50 16.98 -61.10
CA PRO A 6 18.40 17.23 -59.67
C PRO A 6 18.88 16.03 -58.83
N PRO A 7 19.35 16.26 -57.60
CA PRO A 7 19.88 15.20 -56.73
C PRO A 7 18.79 14.24 -56.27
N PRO A 8 19.13 12.97 -55.99
CA PRO A 8 18.17 11.98 -55.52
C PRO A 8 17.69 12.33 -54.10
N LEU A 9 16.38 12.20 -53.88
CA LEU A 9 15.76 12.29 -52.55
C LEU A 9 16.31 11.19 -51.63
N PRO A 10 16.60 11.49 -50.35
CA PRO A 10 17.05 10.48 -49.41
C PRO A 10 15.93 9.45 -49.18
N ALA A 11 16.32 8.17 -49.25
CA ALA A 11 15.43 7.04 -49.11
C ALA A 11 14.65 7.08 -47.79
N HIS A 12 13.32 7.06 -47.89
CA HIS A 12 12.43 6.63 -46.83
C HIS A 12 12.80 5.20 -46.42
N GLY A 13 13.43 5.03 -45.26
CA GLY A 13 13.91 3.71 -44.86
C GLY A 13 14.60 3.66 -43.50
N ALA A 14 14.03 4.28 -42.48
CA ALA A 14 14.30 3.87 -41.11
C ALA A 14 12.97 3.45 -40.50
N THR A 15 12.63 2.16 -40.65
CA THR A 15 11.66 1.48 -39.80
C THR A 15 12.11 1.68 -38.36
N ARG A 16 11.52 2.66 -37.67
CA ARG A 16 11.62 2.82 -36.23
C ARG A 16 11.10 1.51 -35.65
N ARG A 17 12.01 0.66 -35.16
CA ARG A 17 11.62 -0.50 -34.34
C ARG A 17 10.66 0.04 -33.28
N PRO A 18 9.50 -0.60 -33.03
CA PRO A 18 8.68 -0.21 -31.90
C PRO A 18 9.60 -0.24 -30.67
N ASP A 19 9.78 0.92 -30.04
CA ASP A 19 10.57 1.05 -28.81
C ASP A 19 10.02 -0.01 -27.85
N ALA A 20 10.86 -0.99 -27.51
CA ALA A 20 10.47 -2.01 -26.55
C ALA A 20 10.06 -1.28 -25.26
N SER A 21 8.84 -1.52 -24.78
CA SER A 21 8.34 -0.90 -23.56
C SER A 21 9.39 -1.02 -22.44
N PRO A 22 9.63 0.05 -21.67
CA PRO A 22 10.75 0.10 -20.75
C PRO A 22 10.63 -1.01 -19.69
N ARG A 23 11.73 -1.73 -19.49
CA ARG A 23 11.87 -2.71 -18.39
C ARG A 23 12.11 -1.99 -17.07
N LEU A 24 12.00 -2.73 -15.97
CA LEU A 24 12.38 -2.18 -14.67
C LEU A 24 13.88 -1.85 -14.64
N PRO A 25 14.27 -0.70 -14.08
CA PRO A 25 15.67 -0.39 -13.79
C PRO A 25 16.30 -1.50 -12.93
N PRO A 26 17.60 -1.82 -13.11
CA PRO A 26 18.30 -2.86 -12.35
C PRO A 26 18.15 -2.73 -10.83
N GLU A 27 18.12 -1.50 -10.31
CA GLU A 27 18.00 -1.19 -8.88
C GLU A 27 16.65 -1.65 -8.31
N LEU A 28 15.57 -1.54 -9.10
CA LEU A 28 14.25 -2.03 -8.73
C LEU A 28 14.12 -3.53 -8.98
N ALA A 29 14.66 -4.03 -10.09
CA ALA A 29 14.63 -5.46 -10.43
C ALA A 29 15.35 -6.33 -9.38
N ARG A 30 16.35 -5.77 -8.70
CA ARG A 30 17.07 -6.44 -7.59
C ARG A 30 16.14 -6.95 -6.49
N ALA A 31 14.97 -6.33 -6.27
CA ALA A 31 13.99 -6.78 -5.28
C ALA A 31 13.49 -8.21 -5.51
N PHE A 32 13.57 -8.71 -6.74
CA PHE A 32 13.10 -10.04 -7.13
C PHE A 32 14.23 -11.08 -7.11
N GLY A 33 15.48 -10.62 -7.01
CA GLY A 33 16.64 -11.48 -7.08
C GLY A 33 16.79 -12.40 -5.86
N PRO A 34 17.62 -13.45 -5.99
CA PRO A 34 17.90 -14.39 -4.90
C PRO A 34 18.68 -13.75 -3.75
N GLU A 35 19.24 -12.56 -3.96
CA GLU A 35 20.07 -11.87 -2.98
C GLU A 35 19.31 -11.64 -1.67
N ILE A 36 19.93 -12.06 -0.58
CA ILE A 36 19.42 -11.90 0.78
C ILE A 36 19.54 -10.42 1.16
N PRO A 37 18.48 -9.79 1.68
CA PRO A 37 18.58 -8.44 2.26
C PRO A 37 19.70 -8.37 3.29
N GLY A 38 20.52 -7.31 3.22
CA GLY A 38 21.49 -7.02 4.26
C GLY A 38 20.84 -6.83 5.64
N PRO A 39 21.65 -6.70 6.71
CA PRO A 39 21.13 -6.56 8.07
C PRO A 39 20.15 -5.37 8.18
N PRO A 40 19.14 -5.47 9.06
CA PRO A 40 18.21 -4.37 9.29
C PRO A 40 18.94 -3.10 9.70
N CYS A 41 18.48 -1.95 9.20
CA CYS A 41 18.90 -0.63 9.68
C CYS A 41 17.78 0.02 10.50
N PRO A 42 18.08 1.04 11.32
CA PRO A 42 17.05 1.79 12.02
C PRO A 42 15.95 2.25 11.05
N PRO A 43 14.66 1.95 11.30
CA PRO A 43 13.58 2.38 10.43
C PRO A 43 13.40 3.89 10.53
N GLY A 44 12.86 4.49 9.46
CA GLY A 44 12.43 5.89 9.48
C GLY A 44 11.39 6.19 10.58
N PRO A 45 11.11 7.48 10.84
CA PRO A 45 10.15 7.90 11.86
C PRO A 45 8.77 7.32 11.58
N ARG A 46 7.99 7.01 12.62
CA ARG A 46 6.65 6.39 12.47
C ARG A 46 5.66 7.28 11.75
N ALA A 47 5.78 8.59 11.93
CA ALA A 47 5.01 9.62 11.27
C ALA A 47 5.89 10.85 11.09
N ASN A 48 5.56 11.64 10.07
CA ASN A 48 6.14 12.95 9.89
C ASN A 48 5.63 13.92 10.97
N PRO A 49 6.49 14.74 11.59
CA PRO A 49 6.09 15.65 12.66
C PRO A 49 5.41 16.91 12.12
N TRP A 50 4.30 16.76 11.40
CA TRP A 50 3.61 17.83 10.69
C TRP A 50 3.22 19.02 11.57
N ARG A 51 2.90 18.79 12.85
CA ARG A 51 2.66 19.89 13.82
C ARG A 51 3.87 20.81 14.00
N ARG A 52 5.08 20.24 14.03
CA ARG A 52 6.33 21.02 14.12
C ARG A 52 6.62 21.76 12.81
N ALA A 53 6.06 21.29 11.71
CA ALA A 53 6.06 21.94 10.41
C ALA A 53 4.88 22.93 10.21
N GLY A 54 4.19 23.33 11.29
CA GLY A 54 3.13 24.34 11.24
C GLY A 54 1.71 23.81 11.02
N ALA A 55 1.53 22.51 10.79
CA ALA A 55 0.19 21.95 10.61
C ALA A 55 -0.65 22.03 11.90
N VAL A 56 -1.91 22.45 11.77
CA VAL A 56 -2.80 22.72 12.92
C VAL A 56 -3.92 21.69 13.01
N PRO A 57 -4.30 21.22 14.21
CA PRO A 57 -5.45 20.33 14.38
C PRO A 57 -6.74 20.97 13.91
N VAL A 58 -7.62 20.17 13.33
CA VAL A 58 -8.97 20.60 12.96
C VAL A 58 -10.04 19.67 13.53
N ALA A 59 -11.24 20.22 13.72
CA ALA A 59 -12.41 19.40 13.97
C ALA A 59 -12.69 18.56 12.71
N VAL A 60 -12.73 17.24 12.89
CA VAL A 60 -13.01 16.28 11.82
C VAL A 60 -14.50 15.92 11.89
N PRO A 61 -15.25 16.05 10.79
CA PRO A 61 -16.62 15.57 10.76
C PRO A 61 -16.65 14.07 11.06
N GLU A 62 -17.74 13.62 11.70
CA GLU A 62 -17.82 12.27 12.27
C GLU A 62 -17.63 11.17 11.22
N ARG A 63 -18.10 11.41 10.00
CA ARG A 63 -17.96 10.49 8.87
C ARG A 63 -16.49 10.24 8.51
N GLU A 64 -15.71 11.30 8.27
CA GLU A 64 -14.28 11.24 7.96
C GLU A 64 -13.49 10.65 9.13
N ARG A 65 -13.85 11.02 10.36
CA ARG A 65 -13.26 10.44 11.57
C ARG A 65 -13.51 8.94 11.65
N GLY A 66 -14.74 8.50 11.38
CA GLY A 66 -15.13 7.09 11.37
C GLY A 66 -14.31 6.26 10.40
N LEU A 67 -14.05 6.78 9.19
CA LEU A 67 -13.19 6.13 8.20
C LEU A 67 -11.74 6.04 8.66
N LEU A 68 -11.16 7.16 9.13
CA LEU A 68 -9.77 7.21 9.58
C LEU A 68 -9.52 6.29 10.78
N ASP A 69 -10.46 6.24 11.73
CA ASP A 69 -10.40 5.32 12.87
C ASP A 69 -10.54 3.86 12.41
N ALA A 70 -11.48 3.57 11.51
CA ALA A 70 -11.70 2.22 10.98
C ALA A 70 -10.47 1.67 10.22
N LEU A 71 -9.71 2.53 9.53
CA LEU A 71 -8.49 2.13 8.83
C LEU A 71 -7.32 1.90 9.80
N TRP A 72 -7.16 2.78 10.80
CA TRP A 72 -5.86 2.94 11.45
C TRP A 72 -5.85 2.78 12.97
N ARG A 73 -6.99 2.99 13.65
CA ARG A 73 -7.05 2.95 15.11
C ARG A 73 -7.23 1.51 15.59
N GLY A 74 -6.13 0.87 15.97
CA GLY A 74 -6.15 -0.45 16.63
C GLY A 74 -6.36 -0.35 18.15
N ARG A 75 -6.68 -1.49 18.77
CA ARG A 75 -6.99 -1.61 20.20
C ARG A 75 -5.78 -1.97 21.09
N GLY A 76 -4.59 -2.12 20.52
CA GLY A 76 -3.44 -2.64 21.26
C GLY A 76 -2.11 -2.47 20.55
N TYR A 77 -1.16 -3.29 20.97
CA TYR A 77 0.21 -3.32 20.46
C TYR A 77 0.56 -4.72 20.00
N HIS A 78 1.36 -4.81 18.94
CA HIS A 78 1.91 -6.09 18.48
C HIS A 78 2.63 -6.79 19.62
N ARG A 79 2.56 -8.11 19.68
CA ARG A 79 3.24 -8.91 20.70
C ARG A 79 4.47 -9.61 20.12
N ARG A 80 5.48 -9.81 20.97
CA ARG A 80 6.62 -10.68 20.66
C ARG A 80 6.21 -12.14 20.74
N ALA A 81 7.11 -13.04 20.34
CA ALA A 81 6.89 -14.49 20.42
C ALA A 81 6.62 -14.97 21.85
N ASP A 82 7.20 -14.31 22.87
CA ASP A 82 6.95 -14.57 24.29
C ASP A 82 5.63 -13.95 24.82
N GLY A 83 4.82 -13.34 23.94
CA GLY A 83 3.56 -12.70 24.29
C GLY A 83 3.67 -11.28 24.85
N THR A 84 4.88 -10.76 25.09
CA THR A 84 5.08 -9.41 25.63
C THR A 84 4.70 -8.33 24.61
N PRO A 85 3.98 -7.27 25.03
CA PRO A 85 3.65 -6.16 24.13
C PRO A 85 4.90 -5.42 23.64
N THR A 86 4.94 -5.10 22.36
CA THR A 86 5.91 -4.19 21.76
C THR A 86 5.44 -2.74 21.91
N ARG A 87 6.25 -1.78 21.44
CA ARG A 87 5.85 -0.37 21.33
C ARG A 87 5.15 -0.05 20.01
N ILE A 88 4.88 -1.04 19.16
CA ILE A 88 4.29 -0.85 17.82
C ILE A 88 2.79 -1.09 17.94
N ARG A 89 1.98 -0.05 17.69
CA ARG A 89 0.52 -0.16 17.72
C ARG A 89 0.04 -1.13 16.64
N GLU A 90 -0.95 -1.94 16.98
CA GLU A 90 -1.71 -2.68 15.97
C GLU A 90 -2.56 -1.69 15.18
N ARG A 91 -2.78 -2.00 13.90
CA ARG A 91 -3.70 -1.26 13.03
C ARG A 91 -4.61 -2.26 12.30
N PRO A 92 -5.89 -1.91 12.04
CA PRO A 92 -6.81 -2.75 11.28
C PRO A 92 -6.26 -3.13 9.89
N VAL A 93 -5.75 -2.14 9.14
CA VAL A 93 -5.02 -2.39 7.88
C VAL A 93 -3.68 -3.08 8.19
N PRO A 94 -3.41 -4.28 7.64
CA PRO A 94 -2.16 -4.98 7.86
C PRO A 94 -0.99 -4.30 7.15
N SER A 95 0.23 -4.56 7.65
CA SER A 95 1.46 -4.12 6.99
C SER A 95 2.55 -5.18 7.15
N ALA A 96 3.36 -5.34 6.10
CA ALA A 96 4.49 -6.25 6.09
C ALA A 96 5.43 -5.97 7.29
N GLY A 97 5.56 -6.97 8.17
CA GLY A 97 6.45 -6.90 9.33
C GLY A 97 6.12 -5.78 10.31
N ALA A 98 4.88 -5.30 10.34
CA ALA A 98 4.44 -4.16 11.16
C ALA A 98 5.26 -2.88 10.90
N ALA A 99 5.75 -2.69 9.66
CA ALA A 99 6.51 -1.50 9.28
C ALA A 99 5.62 -0.25 9.26
N TYR A 100 4.36 -0.39 8.84
CA TYR A 100 3.37 0.67 8.70
C TYR A 100 3.93 1.90 7.97
N PRO A 101 4.33 1.76 6.70
CA PRO A 101 4.88 2.86 5.91
C PRO A 101 3.80 3.81 5.38
N VAL A 102 2.53 3.36 5.33
CA VAL A 102 1.43 4.10 4.70
C VAL A 102 0.97 5.25 5.59
N HIS A 103 0.84 6.43 5.01
CA HIS A 103 0.23 7.62 5.61
C HIS A 103 -1.02 8.02 4.84
N THR A 104 -1.94 8.71 5.52
CA THR A 104 -3.20 9.17 4.94
C THR A 104 -3.27 10.67 4.93
N HIS A 105 -3.58 11.23 3.78
CA HIS A 105 -3.84 12.64 3.58
C HIS A 105 -5.26 12.82 3.05
N LEU A 106 -5.88 13.97 3.33
CA LEU A 106 -7.10 14.39 2.67
C LEU A 106 -6.79 15.66 1.87
N VAL A 107 -7.23 15.70 0.62
CA VAL A 107 -7.23 16.92 -0.20
C VAL A 107 -8.68 17.29 -0.44
N VAL A 108 -9.08 18.42 0.11
CA VAL A 108 -10.47 18.86 0.15
C VAL A 108 -10.61 20.03 -0.80
N GLY A 109 -11.45 19.85 -1.80
CA GLY A 109 -11.81 20.84 -2.80
C GLY A 109 -13.12 21.55 -2.49
N THR A 110 -13.70 22.15 -3.53
CA THR A 110 -15.04 22.75 -3.44
C THR A 110 -16.10 21.69 -3.18
N GLY A 111 -17.09 22.00 -2.34
CA GLY A 111 -18.17 21.06 -1.97
C GLY A 111 -17.73 19.93 -1.03
N GLY A 112 -16.50 19.96 -0.49
CA GLY A 112 -16.03 19.02 0.52
C GLY A 112 -16.65 19.23 1.91
N ALA A 113 -16.51 18.22 2.78
CA ALA A 113 -17.03 18.27 4.16
C ALA A 113 -16.17 19.10 5.13
N LEU A 114 -15.01 19.57 4.67
CA LEU A 114 -14.07 20.42 5.39
C LEU A 114 -13.82 21.68 4.55
N ALA A 115 -13.18 22.69 5.16
CA ALA A 115 -12.66 23.81 4.38
C ALA A 115 -11.71 23.30 3.29
N ALA A 116 -11.67 23.99 2.15
CA ALA A 116 -10.77 23.63 1.08
C ALA A 116 -9.31 23.72 1.55
N GLY A 117 -8.48 22.74 1.17
CA GLY A 117 -7.08 22.66 1.57
C GLY A 117 -6.56 21.23 1.66
N ARG A 118 -5.33 21.12 2.17
CA ARG A 118 -4.65 19.82 2.37
C ARG A 118 -4.54 19.48 3.85
N TYR A 119 -4.75 18.21 4.14
CA TYR A 119 -4.77 17.68 5.48
C TYR A 119 -3.96 16.40 5.56
N VAL A 120 -3.37 16.15 6.71
CA VAL A 120 -2.67 14.90 7.03
C VAL A 120 -3.25 14.30 8.29
N TYR A 121 -3.46 12.99 8.28
CA TYR A 121 -3.87 12.26 9.47
C TYR A 121 -2.65 11.83 10.27
N ASP A 122 -2.47 12.41 11.45
CA ASP A 122 -1.47 11.99 12.41
C ASP A 122 -1.88 10.65 13.01
N LEU A 123 -1.22 9.60 12.54
CA LEU A 123 -1.47 8.22 12.90
C LEU A 123 -1.05 7.85 14.32
N GLU A 124 -0.25 8.66 15.00
CA GLU A 124 0.17 8.43 16.38
C GLU A 124 -0.79 9.11 17.37
N ASP A 125 -1.23 10.33 17.07
CA ASP A 125 -2.15 11.12 17.91
C ASP A 125 -3.64 10.90 17.58
N GLY A 126 -3.95 10.32 16.41
CA GLY A 126 -5.33 10.15 15.93
C GLY A 126 -6.01 11.48 15.62
N ALA A 127 -5.25 12.44 15.08
CA ALA A 127 -5.72 13.80 14.80
C ALA A 127 -5.56 14.13 13.31
N LEU A 128 -6.56 14.76 12.71
CA LEU A 128 -6.41 15.37 11.40
C LEU A 128 -5.81 16.76 11.56
N LEU A 129 -4.74 17.03 10.81
CA LEU A 129 -4.02 18.29 10.82
C LEU A 129 -4.20 18.97 9.46
N ARG A 130 -4.65 20.22 9.45
CA ARG A 130 -4.60 21.07 8.26
C ARG A 130 -3.16 21.52 8.06
N ARG A 131 -2.63 21.29 6.86
CA ARG A 131 -1.29 21.73 6.46
C ARG A 131 -1.28 23.23 6.24
N ASP A 132 -0.14 23.86 6.51
CA ASP A 132 0.04 25.31 6.36
C ASP A 132 0.52 25.63 4.93
N GLU A 133 -0.39 26.17 4.12
CA GLU A 133 -0.14 26.49 2.71
C GLU A 133 0.86 27.64 2.53
N ALA A 134 0.93 28.59 3.47
CA ALA A 134 1.89 29.68 3.41
C ALA A 134 3.30 29.13 3.65
N TRP A 135 3.44 28.31 4.68
CA TRP A 135 4.69 27.61 5.00
C TRP A 135 5.15 26.69 3.85
N GLU A 136 4.22 25.99 3.19
CA GLU A 136 4.53 25.16 2.02
C GLU A 136 5.05 25.99 0.84
N ARG A 137 4.41 27.13 0.57
CA ARG A 137 4.84 28.05 -0.49
C ARG A 137 6.25 28.60 -0.23
N GLU A 138 6.54 28.97 1.01
CA GLU A 138 7.89 29.39 1.42
C GLU A 138 8.93 28.25 1.30
N ALA A 139 8.50 26.99 1.41
CA ALA A 139 9.33 25.82 1.15
C ALA A 139 9.50 25.50 -0.36
N GLY A 140 8.87 26.29 -1.22
CA GLY A 140 8.79 26.07 -2.67
C GLY A 140 7.97 24.82 -3.02
N TRP A 141 7.18 24.30 -2.10
CA TRP A 141 6.25 23.20 -2.38
C TRP A 141 5.05 23.74 -3.13
N ASP A 142 4.40 22.90 -3.92
CA ASP A 142 3.25 23.33 -4.73
C ASP A 142 2.08 23.69 -3.80
N ALA A 143 1.83 24.99 -3.61
CA ALA A 143 0.73 25.47 -2.77
C ALA A 143 -0.64 25.07 -3.34
N PHE A 144 -1.62 24.86 -2.46
CA PHE A 144 -3.00 24.58 -2.86
C PHE A 144 -3.61 25.87 -3.44
N GLY A 145 -4.33 25.78 -4.55
CA GLY A 145 -5.13 26.91 -5.05
C GLY A 145 -4.50 27.85 -6.10
N ALA A 146 -3.32 27.57 -6.67
CA ALA A 146 -2.87 28.34 -7.83
C ALA A 146 -3.45 27.83 -9.17
N ASN A 147 -3.75 26.51 -9.28
CA ASN A 147 -4.25 25.86 -10.50
C ASN A 147 -5.12 24.62 -10.24
N SER A 148 -5.53 24.35 -8.99
CA SER A 148 -6.13 23.07 -8.63
C SER A 148 -7.67 23.16 -8.55
N ASP A 149 -8.35 22.89 -9.68
CA ASP A 149 -9.80 22.65 -9.76
C ASP A 149 -10.15 21.29 -9.13
N VAL A 150 -9.85 21.13 -7.84
CA VAL A 150 -10.20 19.93 -7.09
C VAL A 150 -11.65 20.10 -6.62
N ALA A 151 -12.51 19.18 -7.02
CA ALA A 151 -13.87 19.04 -6.49
C ALA A 151 -13.90 17.92 -5.43
N GLY A 152 -14.79 18.06 -4.45
CA GLY A 152 -15.06 17.02 -3.46
C GLY A 152 -13.89 16.73 -2.51
N THR A 153 -13.81 15.51 -2.01
CA THR A 153 -12.75 15.09 -1.07
C THR A 153 -11.99 13.91 -1.63
N HIS A 154 -10.67 14.05 -1.72
CA HIS A 154 -9.76 12.98 -2.12
C HIS A 154 -9.01 12.47 -0.91
N LEU A 155 -9.07 11.16 -0.65
CA LEU A 155 -8.18 10.49 0.29
C LEU A 155 -6.96 10.01 -0.48
N VAL A 156 -5.77 10.48 -0.07
CA VAL A 156 -4.50 10.14 -0.71
C VAL A 156 -3.69 9.27 0.24
N LEU A 157 -3.22 8.13 -0.25
CA LEU A 157 -2.33 7.21 0.44
C LEU A 157 -0.91 7.42 -0.05
N THR A 158 -0.03 7.76 0.87
CA THR A 158 1.41 7.90 0.62
C THR A 158 2.17 6.83 1.37
N VAL A 159 3.44 6.60 1.00
CA VAL A 159 4.36 5.76 1.77
C VAL A 159 5.59 6.55 2.20
N GLN A 160 6.10 6.26 3.39
CA GLN A 160 7.44 6.65 3.83
C GLN A 160 8.43 5.50 3.56
N PRO A 161 9.26 5.59 2.50
CA PRO A 161 10.11 4.47 2.05
C PRO A 161 11.02 3.91 3.14
N GLY A 162 11.56 4.80 3.98
CA GLY A 162 12.50 4.46 5.05
C GLY A 162 11.96 3.48 6.11
N ARG A 163 10.63 3.37 6.26
CA ARG A 163 10.00 2.43 7.21
C ARG A 163 10.21 0.98 6.78
N SER A 164 9.84 0.65 5.55
CA SER A 164 10.02 -0.70 5.02
C SER A 164 11.48 -0.97 4.66
N PHE A 165 12.22 0.04 4.18
CA PHE A 165 13.65 -0.12 3.88
C PHE A 165 14.47 -0.53 5.11
N GLY A 166 14.13 0.00 6.29
CA GLY A 166 14.71 -0.38 7.57
C GLY A 166 14.85 -1.90 7.76
N ARG A 167 13.81 -2.64 7.37
CA ARG A 167 13.74 -4.10 7.55
C ARG A 167 14.05 -4.89 6.28
N TYR A 168 13.62 -4.39 5.12
CA TYR A 168 13.57 -5.17 3.88
C TYR A 168 14.60 -4.74 2.85
N ARG A 169 15.34 -3.65 3.09
CA ARG A 169 16.42 -3.15 2.22
C ARG A 169 15.95 -3.06 0.76
N HIS A 170 16.65 -3.67 -0.19
CA HIS A 170 16.30 -3.66 -1.62
C HIS A 170 14.96 -4.34 -1.94
N ARG A 171 14.42 -5.18 -1.04
CA ARG A 171 13.08 -5.79 -1.19
C ARG A 171 11.94 -4.90 -0.70
N ALA A 172 12.21 -3.65 -0.33
CA ALA A 172 11.21 -2.79 0.27
C ALA A 172 10.17 -2.25 -0.72
N TRP A 173 10.57 -1.94 -1.96
CA TRP A 173 9.67 -1.23 -2.88
C TRP A 173 8.40 -2.01 -3.26
N PRO A 174 8.43 -3.35 -3.42
CA PRO A 174 7.19 -4.10 -3.64
C PRO A 174 6.25 -4.02 -2.44
N LEU A 175 6.81 -3.96 -1.23
CA LEU A 175 6.04 -3.87 0.00
C LEU A 175 5.40 -2.49 0.19
N TRP A 176 5.95 -1.44 -0.44
CA TRP A 176 5.28 -0.13 -0.48
C TRP A 176 3.96 -0.21 -1.24
N ILE A 177 3.96 -0.87 -2.40
CA ILE A 177 2.75 -1.11 -3.18
C ILE A 177 1.82 -2.06 -2.43
N ALA A 178 2.33 -3.14 -1.84
CA ALA A 178 1.53 -4.08 -1.08
C ALA A 178 0.77 -3.41 0.07
N ASP A 179 1.48 -2.69 0.95
CA ASP A 179 0.83 -2.04 2.10
C ASP A 179 -0.17 -0.96 1.65
N THR A 180 0.13 -0.22 0.58
CA THR A 180 -0.81 0.77 0.01
C THR A 180 -2.03 0.10 -0.61
N ALA A 181 -1.86 -1.03 -1.31
CA ALA A 181 -2.95 -1.78 -1.91
C ALA A 181 -3.90 -2.36 -0.84
N TYR A 182 -3.37 -2.83 0.28
CA TYR A 182 -4.20 -3.27 1.41
C TYR A 182 -4.95 -2.11 2.06
N ALA A 183 -4.34 -0.93 2.19
CA ALA A 183 -5.00 0.27 2.68
C ALA A 183 -6.10 0.76 1.72
N LEU A 184 -5.82 0.80 0.42
CA LEU A 184 -6.78 1.15 -0.63
C LEU A 184 -7.98 0.20 -0.62
N ALA A 185 -7.73 -1.11 -0.62
CA ALA A 185 -8.79 -2.11 -0.55
C ALA A 185 -9.61 -1.99 0.75
N ALA A 186 -9.01 -1.52 1.84
CA ALA A 186 -9.75 -1.28 3.08
C ALA A 186 -10.68 -0.07 2.96
N VAL A 187 -10.26 1.00 2.27
CA VAL A 187 -11.16 2.14 1.99
C VAL A 187 -12.37 1.69 1.16
N GLU A 188 -12.12 0.92 0.09
CA GLU A 188 -13.17 0.36 -0.78
C GLU A 188 -14.08 -0.62 -0.03
N PHE A 189 -13.51 -1.40 0.88
CA PHE A 189 -14.26 -2.33 1.71
C PHE A 189 -15.13 -1.60 2.74
N LEU A 190 -14.62 -0.58 3.41
CA LEU A 190 -15.34 0.09 4.50
C LEU A 190 -16.50 0.98 4.02
N GLY A 191 -16.32 1.66 2.88
CA GLY A 191 -17.27 2.66 2.37
C GLY A 191 -18.47 2.07 1.62
N ALA A 192 -19.63 2.69 1.82
CA ALA A 192 -20.82 2.50 0.97
C ALA A 192 -21.46 3.86 0.61
N PRO A 193 -21.68 4.18 -0.67
CA PRO A 193 -21.19 3.44 -1.84
C PRO A 193 -19.66 3.40 -1.90
N ALA A 194 -19.11 2.55 -2.76
CA ALA A 194 -17.67 2.50 -3.01
C ALA A 194 -17.15 3.84 -3.56
N PRO A 195 -15.84 4.12 -3.46
CA PRO A 195 -15.24 5.34 -4.01
C PRO A 195 -15.59 5.56 -5.49
N THR A 196 -15.78 6.82 -5.87
CA THR A 196 -16.21 7.19 -7.22
C THR A 196 -15.12 6.96 -8.25
N SER A 197 -13.87 7.23 -7.88
CA SER A 197 -12.71 7.01 -8.73
C SER A 197 -11.48 6.63 -7.91
N VAL A 198 -10.59 5.85 -8.52
CA VAL A 198 -9.31 5.42 -7.93
C VAL A 198 -8.20 5.73 -8.92
N ARG A 199 -7.16 6.42 -8.47
CA ARG A 199 -5.94 6.66 -9.25
C ARG A 199 -4.73 6.06 -8.56
N LEU A 200 -3.99 5.23 -9.29
CA LEU A 200 -2.80 4.55 -8.81
C LEU A 200 -1.53 5.31 -9.23
N GLY A 201 -0.51 5.21 -8.39
CA GLY A 201 0.75 5.91 -8.53
C GLY A 201 1.97 4.98 -8.54
N PRO A 202 3.18 5.57 -8.52
CA PRO A 202 3.43 7.02 -8.42
C PRO A 202 3.17 7.77 -9.74
N GLY A 203 2.76 9.03 -9.69
CA GLY A 203 2.49 9.82 -10.89
C GLY A 203 2.46 11.34 -10.65
N PRO A 204 2.59 12.17 -11.71
CA PRO A 204 2.59 13.62 -11.60
C PRO A 204 1.30 14.15 -10.97
N TRP A 205 0.14 13.63 -11.38
CA TRP A 205 -1.15 14.06 -10.85
C TRP A 205 -1.29 13.85 -9.34
N LEU A 206 -0.84 12.72 -8.80
CA LEU A 206 -0.89 12.47 -7.35
C LEU A 206 0.04 13.41 -6.56
N ARG A 207 1.20 13.76 -7.13
CA ARG A 207 2.10 14.72 -6.49
C ARG A 207 1.52 16.13 -6.51
N GLU A 208 0.94 16.55 -7.63
CA GLU A 208 0.28 17.85 -7.78
C GLU A 208 -0.90 17.97 -6.82
N LEU A 209 -1.75 16.94 -6.75
CA LEU A 209 -2.86 16.85 -5.82
C LEU A 209 -2.37 17.06 -4.38
N LEU A 210 -1.32 16.35 -3.98
CA LEU A 210 -0.79 16.42 -2.61
C LEU A 210 0.09 17.65 -2.35
N GLY A 211 0.61 18.31 -3.38
CA GLY A 211 1.49 19.47 -3.28
C GLY A 211 2.74 19.24 -2.43
N VAL A 212 3.40 18.09 -2.59
CA VAL A 212 4.66 17.79 -1.88
C VAL A 212 5.82 17.66 -2.87
N ALA A 213 7.02 18.01 -2.41
CA ALA A 213 8.24 17.84 -3.20
C ALA A 213 8.46 16.36 -3.57
N ARG A 214 9.18 16.12 -4.68
CA ARG A 214 9.52 14.73 -5.08
C ARG A 214 10.31 14.06 -3.96
N ALA A 215 10.05 12.77 -3.72
CA ALA A 215 10.77 12.05 -2.66
C ALA A 215 12.29 11.98 -2.88
N ALA A 216 12.74 12.02 -4.15
CA ALA A 216 14.16 12.09 -4.50
C ALA A 216 14.82 13.40 -4.05
N GLU A 217 14.06 14.49 -3.93
CA GLU A 217 14.50 15.79 -3.41
C GLU A 217 14.50 15.79 -1.87
N HIS A 218 15.11 14.76 -1.29
CA HIS A 218 15.06 14.46 0.15
C HIS A 218 15.58 15.61 1.03
N GLU A 219 16.56 16.39 0.56
CA GLU A 219 17.05 17.58 1.25
C GLU A 219 15.95 18.59 1.53
N ARG A 220 14.98 18.77 0.62
CA ARG A 220 13.86 19.69 0.79
C ARG A 220 12.90 19.27 1.90
N TRP A 221 12.74 17.96 2.09
CA TRP A 221 11.97 17.40 3.20
C TRP A 221 12.72 17.56 4.52
N LEU A 222 14.00 17.20 4.53
CA LEU A 222 14.84 17.21 5.73
C LEU A 222 15.09 18.63 6.26
N ALA A 223 15.26 19.62 5.37
CA ALA A 223 15.37 21.04 5.74
C ALA A 223 14.15 21.54 6.54
N ARG A 224 13.03 20.81 6.49
CA ARG A 224 11.80 21.11 7.20
C ARG A 224 11.51 20.13 8.35
N GLY A 225 12.47 19.26 8.68
CA GLY A 225 12.30 18.25 9.73
C GLY A 225 11.34 17.11 9.37
N LEU A 226 11.02 16.95 8.08
CA LEU A 226 10.17 15.89 7.55
C LEU A 226 11.02 14.87 6.78
N VAL A 227 10.51 13.64 6.64
CA VAL A 227 11.08 12.61 5.77
C VAL A 227 10.25 12.45 4.50
N PRO A 228 10.88 12.05 3.37
CA PRO A 228 10.19 11.89 2.09
C PRO A 228 8.99 10.95 2.12
N GLU A 229 7.92 11.36 1.45
CA GLU A 229 6.75 10.54 1.17
C GLU A 229 6.54 10.36 -0.34
N ILE A 230 6.07 9.19 -0.76
CA ILE A 230 5.70 8.90 -2.16
C ILE A 230 4.18 8.69 -2.23
N PRO A 231 3.42 9.55 -2.92
CA PRO A 231 2.00 9.31 -3.21
C PRO A 231 1.83 8.09 -4.13
N LEU A 232 1.04 7.12 -3.69
CA LEU A 232 0.85 5.85 -4.41
C LEU A 232 -0.61 5.54 -4.76
N ALA A 233 -1.58 6.11 -4.06
CA ALA A 233 -2.98 6.00 -4.47
C ALA A 233 -3.76 7.24 -4.04
N ALA A 234 -4.79 7.58 -4.80
CA ALA A 234 -5.85 8.47 -4.34
C ALA A 234 -7.20 7.88 -4.69
N VAL A 235 -8.18 8.15 -3.82
CA VAL A 235 -9.58 7.80 -4.02
C VAL A 235 -10.43 9.04 -3.85
N GLU A 236 -11.35 9.24 -4.78
CA GLU A 236 -12.38 10.26 -4.67
C GLU A 236 -13.53 9.70 -3.81
N LEU A 237 -13.76 10.34 -2.67
CA LEU A 237 -14.86 9.98 -1.79
C LEU A 237 -16.15 10.55 -2.36
N PRO A 238 -17.24 9.76 -2.44
CA PRO A 238 -18.53 10.26 -2.90
C PRO A 238 -19.02 11.46 -2.08
N GLY A 239 -19.94 12.28 -2.60
CA GLY A 239 -20.54 13.35 -1.80
C GLY A 239 -21.32 12.81 -0.58
N SER A 240 -21.93 11.63 -0.73
CA SER A 240 -22.66 10.90 0.31
C SER A 240 -22.14 9.47 0.42
N TRP A 241 -21.64 9.11 1.60
CA TRP A 241 -21.14 7.77 1.93
C TRP A 241 -21.19 7.54 3.45
N THR A 242 -21.07 6.28 3.84
CA THR A 242 -20.96 5.87 5.26
C THR A 242 -19.94 4.75 5.42
N VAL A 243 -19.42 4.58 6.64
CA VAL A 243 -18.62 3.41 7.01
C VAL A 243 -19.58 2.32 7.49
N LEU A 244 -19.52 1.14 6.86
CA LEU A 244 -20.33 0.00 7.25
C LEU A 244 -19.81 -0.62 8.57
N PRO A 245 -20.61 -0.64 9.66
CA PRO A 245 -20.13 -1.10 10.97
C PRO A 245 -19.62 -2.54 10.98
N GLU A 246 -20.32 -3.46 10.32
CA GLU A 246 -19.93 -4.88 10.24
C GLU A 246 -18.57 -5.06 9.55
N ARG A 247 -18.32 -4.27 8.49
CA ARG A 247 -17.05 -4.31 7.76
C ARG A 247 -15.92 -3.68 8.57
N ARG A 248 -16.19 -2.59 9.29
CA ARG A 248 -15.24 -2.03 10.27
C ARG A 248 -14.85 -3.07 11.31
N ASP A 249 -15.83 -3.75 11.88
CA ASP A 249 -15.60 -4.71 12.96
C ASP A 249 -14.87 -5.96 12.44
N ALA A 250 -15.21 -6.45 11.25
CA ALA A 250 -14.50 -7.53 10.56
C ALA A 250 -13.03 -7.16 10.28
N LEU A 251 -12.77 -5.97 9.74
CA LEU A 251 -11.42 -5.50 9.47
C LEU A 251 -10.59 -5.38 10.76
N ALA A 252 -11.19 -4.85 11.83
CA ALA A 252 -10.55 -4.71 13.14
C ALA A 252 -10.26 -6.06 13.82
N ALA A 253 -11.14 -7.05 13.66
CA ALA A 253 -11.02 -8.38 14.24
C ALA A 253 -10.06 -9.30 13.46
N ARG A 254 -9.82 -9.04 12.17
CA ARG A 254 -8.99 -9.87 11.30
C ARG A 254 -7.62 -10.15 11.92
N ARG A 255 -7.28 -11.43 12.08
CA ARG A 255 -5.95 -11.92 12.44
C ARG A 255 -5.53 -13.02 11.47
N SER A 256 -4.25 -13.03 11.10
CA SER A 256 -3.71 -14.13 10.30
C SER A 256 -3.47 -15.33 11.21
N PRO A 257 -3.83 -16.56 10.79
CA PRO A 257 -3.54 -17.75 11.57
C PRO A 257 -2.05 -17.87 11.93
N ALA A 258 -1.76 -18.48 13.07
CA ALA A 258 -0.39 -18.78 13.46
C ALA A 258 0.23 -19.80 12.50
N ILE A 259 1.56 -19.75 12.33
CA ILE A 259 2.28 -20.70 11.47
C ILE A 259 2.02 -22.15 11.91
N GLY A 260 2.04 -22.41 13.22
CA GLY A 260 1.79 -23.74 13.78
C GLY A 260 0.40 -24.31 13.49
N GLU A 261 -0.61 -23.46 13.21
CA GLU A 261 -1.93 -23.96 12.78
C GLU A 261 -1.88 -24.58 11.39
N PHE A 262 -1.06 -24.02 10.49
CA PHE A 262 -0.85 -24.63 9.18
C PHE A 262 -0.01 -25.90 9.29
N GLU A 263 1.06 -25.88 10.10
CA GLU A 263 1.89 -27.08 10.32
C GLU A 263 1.08 -28.25 10.89
N GLY A 264 0.15 -27.98 11.82
CA GLY A 264 -0.77 -28.98 12.37
C GLY A 264 -1.87 -29.43 11.40
N ALA A 265 -2.14 -28.67 10.34
CA ALA A 265 -3.10 -29.01 9.28
C ALA A 265 -2.45 -29.78 8.12
N ALA A 266 -1.22 -30.29 8.29
CA ALA A 266 -0.49 -31.02 7.26
C ALA A 266 -1.32 -32.18 6.70
N ARG A 267 -1.40 -32.23 5.37
CA ARG A 267 -2.20 -33.19 4.60
C ARG A 267 -1.36 -33.78 3.48
N ALA A 268 -1.94 -34.72 2.74
CA ALA A 268 -1.34 -35.24 1.51
C ALA A 268 -0.88 -34.06 0.63
N PRO A 269 0.35 -34.09 0.07
CA PRO A 269 0.93 -32.93 -0.58
C PRO A 269 0.13 -32.55 -1.83
N ASP A 270 -0.54 -31.41 -1.77
CA ASP A 270 -1.05 -30.74 -2.97
C ASP A 270 0.16 -30.29 -3.81
N PRO A 271 0.30 -30.74 -5.07
CA PRO A 271 1.43 -30.36 -5.92
C PRO A 271 1.66 -28.85 -6.00
N HIS A 272 0.57 -28.06 -6.03
CA HIS A 272 0.67 -26.61 -6.07
C HIS A 272 1.26 -26.05 -4.76
N ALA A 273 0.81 -26.55 -3.61
CA ALA A 273 1.35 -26.15 -2.31
C ALA A 273 2.82 -26.54 -2.15
N VAL A 274 3.24 -27.68 -2.70
CA VAL A 274 4.65 -28.11 -2.71
C VAL A 274 5.52 -27.16 -3.52
N GLU A 275 5.06 -26.77 -4.72
CA GLU A 275 5.76 -25.80 -5.56
C GLU A 275 5.92 -24.45 -4.84
N VAL A 276 4.85 -23.92 -4.26
CA VAL A 276 4.87 -22.65 -3.55
C VAL A 276 5.75 -22.72 -2.31
N ALA A 277 5.64 -23.79 -1.50
CA ALA A 277 6.48 -24.00 -0.33
C ALA A 277 7.98 -24.02 -0.69
N ARG A 278 8.34 -24.67 -1.80
CA ARG A 278 9.70 -24.66 -2.34
C ARG A 278 10.12 -23.26 -2.79
N ALA A 279 9.28 -22.57 -3.55
CA ALA A 279 9.57 -21.26 -4.11
C ALA A 279 9.76 -20.16 -3.05
N CYS A 280 9.06 -20.25 -1.91
CA CYS A 280 9.19 -19.29 -0.80
C CYS A 280 10.08 -19.77 0.35
N GLY A 281 10.54 -21.02 0.33
CA GLY A 281 11.31 -21.63 1.42
C GLY A 281 10.53 -21.82 2.73
N GLN A 282 9.20 -21.95 2.67
CA GLN A 282 8.34 -22.04 3.86
C GLN A 282 7.45 -23.29 3.82
N THR A 283 7.80 -24.30 4.61
CA THR A 283 7.12 -25.60 4.66
C THR A 283 5.71 -25.53 5.24
N TRP A 284 5.42 -24.55 6.10
CA TRP A 284 4.07 -24.38 6.67
C TRP A 284 3.00 -24.15 5.61
N VAL A 285 3.36 -23.67 4.41
CA VAL A 285 2.42 -23.46 3.29
C VAL A 285 1.73 -24.77 2.88
N LEU A 286 2.35 -25.93 3.11
CA LEU A 286 1.79 -27.25 2.81
C LEU A 286 0.48 -27.54 3.54
N GLY A 287 0.26 -26.91 4.70
CA GLY A 287 -0.96 -27.03 5.48
C GLY A 287 -2.11 -26.14 5.01
N ALA A 288 -1.91 -25.31 3.99
CA ALA A 288 -2.96 -24.44 3.48
C ALA A 288 -4.11 -25.28 2.91
N ARG A 289 -5.35 -24.98 3.31
CA ARG A 289 -6.56 -25.62 2.76
C ARG A 289 -6.86 -25.11 1.35
N ARG A 290 -6.62 -23.82 1.15
CA ARG A 290 -6.67 -23.11 -0.13
C ARG A 290 -5.44 -22.22 -0.24
N LEU A 291 -4.91 -22.13 -1.45
CA LEU A 291 -3.72 -21.34 -1.76
C LEU A 291 -3.98 -20.56 -3.04
N GLU A 292 -3.80 -19.24 -2.97
CA GLU A 292 -3.89 -18.34 -4.13
C GLU A 292 -2.51 -17.77 -4.43
N THR A 293 -2.13 -17.72 -5.70
CA THR A 293 -0.84 -17.18 -6.15
C THR A 293 -1.04 -16.23 -7.33
N TRP A 294 -0.23 -15.17 -7.38
CA TRP A 294 -0.20 -14.24 -8.49
C TRP A 294 1.25 -14.02 -8.91
N SER A 295 1.53 -14.18 -10.21
CA SER A 295 2.88 -14.10 -10.75
C SER A 295 2.92 -13.31 -12.06
N VAL A 296 4.06 -12.71 -12.35
CA VAL A 296 4.36 -11.96 -13.58
C VAL A 296 5.66 -12.48 -14.19
N ALA A 297 5.82 -12.36 -15.51
CA ALA A 297 7.10 -12.65 -16.15
C ALA A 297 8.15 -11.61 -15.72
N THR A 298 9.40 -12.04 -15.47
CA THR A 298 10.48 -11.11 -15.06
C THR A 298 10.88 -10.16 -16.18
N GLU A 299 10.68 -10.58 -17.42
CA GLU A 299 10.97 -9.78 -18.62
C GLU A 299 9.79 -8.89 -19.05
N ALA A 300 8.68 -8.90 -18.30
CA ALA A 300 7.54 -8.07 -18.59
C ALA A 300 7.91 -6.57 -18.51
N PRO A 301 7.25 -5.71 -19.29
CA PRO A 301 7.40 -4.26 -19.16
C PRO A 301 7.14 -3.77 -17.74
N ALA A 302 7.83 -2.70 -17.32
CA ALA A 302 7.68 -2.16 -15.96
C ALA A 302 6.23 -1.79 -15.61
N ALA A 303 5.47 -1.28 -16.59
CA ALA A 303 4.05 -0.98 -16.43
C ALA A 303 3.21 -2.24 -16.14
N GLU A 304 3.48 -3.34 -16.84
CA GLU A 304 2.78 -4.61 -16.60
C GLU A 304 3.10 -5.17 -15.21
N ILE A 305 4.37 -5.10 -14.78
CA ILE A 305 4.76 -5.53 -13.44
C ILE A 305 4.03 -4.69 -12.38
N ALA A 306 3.98 -3.37 -12.53
CA ALA A 306 3.26 -2.50 -11.62
C ALA A 306 1.76 -2.81 -11.57
N ASP A 307 1.13 -3.04 -12.73
CA ASP A 307 -0.29 -3.39 -12.84
C ASP A 307 -0.60 -4.74 -12.19
N VAL A 308 0.24 -5.75 -12.39
CA VAL A 308 0.08 -7.06 -11.73
C VAL A 308 0.26 -6.92 -10.22
N MET A 309 1.22 -6.11 -9.75
CA MET A 309 1.40 -5.86 -8.31
C MET A 309 0.19 -5.22 -7.66
N TRP A 310 -0.36 -4.17 -8.26
CA TRP A 310 -1.57 -3.54 -7.75
C TRP A 310 -2.76 -4.50 -7.75
N ARG A 311 -2.99 -5.24 -8.84
CA ARG A 311 -4.09 -6.20 -8.93
C ARG A 311 -3.93 -7.35 -7.92
N ALA A 312 -2.75 -7.95 -7.83
CA ALA A 312 -2.48 -9.08 -6.95
C ALA A 312 -2.69 -8.72 -5.47
N HIS A 313 -2.11 -7.61 -5.02
CA HIS A 313 -2.23 -7.21 -3.61
C HIS A 313 -3.65 -6.73 -3.26
N ARG A 314 -4.35 -6.03 -4.18
CA ARG A 314 -5.76 -5.66 -3.96
C ARG A 314 -6.68 -6.89 -3.93
N ALA A 315 -6.48 -7.86 -4.82
CA ALA A 315 -7.25 -9.11 -4.83
C ALA A 315 -7.02 -9.90 -3.53
N ALA A 316 -5.77 -10.02 -3.09
CA ALA A 316 -5.44 -10.68 -1.83
C ALA A 316 -6.00 -9.95 -0.61
N ALA A 317 -6.00 -8.62 -0.60
CA ALA A 317 -6.65 -7.83 0.44
C ALA A 317 -8.17 -8.07 0.45
N GLY A 318 -8.81 -8.08 -0.72
CA GLY A 318 -10.23 -8.41 -0.86
C GLY A 318 -10.58 -9.78 -0.29
N LEU A 319 -9.79 -10.81 -0.59
CA LEU A 319 -9.97 -12.16 -0.01
C LEU A 319 -9.76 -12.17 1.52
N CYS A 320 -8.77 -11.44 2.03
CA CYS A 320 -8.57 -11.29 3.47
C CYS A 320 -9.77 -10.63 4.17
N TYR A 321 -10.33 -9.58 3.60
CA TYR A 321 -11.41 -8.80 4.21
C TYR A 321 -12.76 -9.50 4.07
N ALA A 322 -13.02 -10.11 2.91
CA ALA A 322 -14.20 -10.95 2.71
C ALA A 322 -14.19 -12.17 3.65
N GLY A 323 -13.03 -12.84 3.79
CA GLY A 323 -12.88 -13.96 4.72
C GLY A 323 -13.08 -13.54 6.18
N ALA A 324 -12.63 -12.34 6.57
CA ALA A 324 -12.89 -11.80 7.90
C ALA A 324 -14.37 -11.49 8.15
N LEU A 325 -15.08 -11.00 7.12
CA LEU A 325 -16.51 -10.69 7.21
C LEU A 325 -17.36 -11.96 7.25
N SER A 326 -17.10 -12.91 6.35
CA SER A 326 -17.86 -14.17 6.27
C SER A 326 -17.48 -15.17 7.36
N ARG A 327 -16.30 -14.98 7.99
CA ARG A 327 -15.64 -15.93 8.91
C ARG A 327 -15.33 -17.29 8.28
N GLU A 328 -15.54 -17.46 6.98
CA GLU A 328 -15.33 -18.74 6.28
C GLU A 328 -13.84 -19.07 6.13
N TRP A 329 -13.01 -18.04 5.95
CA TRP A 329 -11.59 -18.18 5.68
C TRP A 329 -10.75 -17.29 6.58
N ARG A 330 -9.67 -17.86 7.09
CA ARG A 330 -8.61 -17.13 7.81
C ARG A 330 -7.36 -17.14 6.94
N CYS A 331 -6.92 -15.94 6.59
CA CYS A 331 -5.93 -15.73 5.53
C CYS A 331 -4.57 -15.29 6.09
N ARG A 332 -3.49 -15.89 5.58
CA ARG A 332 -2.10 -15.54 5.89
C ARG A 332 -1.33 -15.26 4.59
N PRO A 333 -0.88 -14.01 4.37
CA PRO A 333 0.02 -13.70 3.26
C PRO A 333 1.31 -14.51 3.37
N VAL A 334 1.76 -15.06 2.24
CA VAL A 334 3.04 -15.75 2.11
C VAL A 334 4.04 -14.74 1.53
N SER A 335 5.29 -14.79 1.99
CA SER A 335 6.36 -13.89 1.57
C SER A 335 7.62 -14.68 1.20
N GLY A 336 8.72 -14.02 0.84
CA GLY A 336 9.99 -14.71 0.61
C GLY A 336 10.19 -15.26 -0.81
N PHE A 337 9.28 -14.98 -1.74
CA PHE A 337 9.45 -15.35 -3.14
C PHE A 337 10.62 -14.61 -3.78
N VAL A 338 11.39 -15.35 -4.56
CA VAL A 338 12.38 -14.85 -5.51
C VAL A 338 11.92 -15.22 -6.92
N ALA A 339 12.43 -14.53 -7.93
CA ALA A 339 12.19 -14.91 -9.31
C ALA A 339 12.81 -16.28 -9.60
N ALA A 340 12.06 -17.15 -10.28
CA ALA A 340 12.47 -18.47 -10.74
C ALA A 340 11.83 -18.75 -12.10
N ASP A 341 12.54 -19.43 -12.99
CA ASP A 341 12.03 -19.86 -14.31
C ASP A 341 11.39 -18.72 -15.14
N GLY A 342 11.99 -17.53 -15.07
CA GLY A 342 11.52 -16.33 -15.79
C GLY A 342 10.22 -15.74 -15.24
N ARG A 343 9.76 -16.17 -14.06
CA ARG A 343 8.56 -15.67 -13.38
C ARG A 343 8.88 -15.22 -11.97
N TRP A 344 8.13 -14.23 -11.50
CA TRP A 344 8.17 -13.79 -10.12
C TRP A 344 6.77 -13.90 -9.52
N THR A 345 6.64 -14.65 -8.43
CA THR A 345 5.41 -14.69 -7.62
C THR A 345 5.34 -13.43 -6.78
N VAL A 346 4.51 -12.50 -7.25
CA VAL A 346 4.30 -11.18 -6.69
C VAL A 346 3.66 -11.27 -5.31
N HIS A 347 2.70 -12.19 -5.16
CA HIS A 347 2.01 -12.42 -3.91
C HIS A 347 1.45 -13.84 -3.85
N ALA A 348 1.28 -14.35 -2.64
CA ALA A 348 0.50 -15.56 -2.40
C ALA A 348 -0.25 -15.46 -1.07
N LEU A 349 -1.38 -16.17 -0.99
CA LEU A 349 -2.28 -16.14 0.16
C LEU A 349 -2.66 -17.56 0.55
N ALA A 350 -2.17 -18.02 1.70
CA ALA A 350 -2.54 -19.30 2.29
C ALA A 350 -3.76 -19.13 3.20
N MET A 351 -4.72 -20.05 3.11
CA MET A 351 -5.97 -19.96 3.85
C MET A 351 -6.25 -21.24 4.63
N LEU A 352 -6.76 -21.07 5.85
CA LEU A 352 -7.39 -22.12 6.64
C LEU A 352 -8.89 -21.83 6.74
N PRO A 353 -9.74 -22.85 6.94
CA PRO A 353 -11.12 -22.64 7.31
C PRO A 353 -11.26 -21.76 8.55
N GLY A 354 -12.39 -21.06 8.64
CA GLY A 354 -12.87 -20.42 9.87
C GLY A 354 -12.76 -21.36 11.06
N GLY A 355 -12.25 -20.85 12.18
CA GLY A 355 -12.29 -21.61 13.43
C GLY A 355 -13.72 -21.76 13.93
N PRO A 356 -14.03 -22.80 14.73
CA PRO A 356 -15.27 -22.80 15.51
C PRO A 356 -15.28 -21.54 16.39
N ASP A 357 -16.42 -20.84 16.46
CA ASP A 357 -16.60 -19.61 17.26
C ASP A 357 -15.95 -19.77 18.65
N LEU A 358 -14.79 -19.13 18.85
CA LEU A 358 -14.13 -19.05 20.16
C LEU A 358 -14.87 -18.09 21.11
N ASP A 359 -15.96 -17.45 20.65
CA ASP A 359 -16.81 -16.55 21.43
C ASP A 359 -17.93 -17.27 22.21
N LYS A 360 -18.09 -18.59 22.08
CA LYS A 360 -18.86 -19.35 23.08
C LYS A 360 -18.03 -19.52 24.34
N LYS A 361 -18.01 -18.48 25.19
CA LYS A 361 -17.78 -18.69 26.63
C LYS A 361 -18.74 -19.79 27.08
N PRO A 362 -18.28 -20.84 27.78
CA PRO A 362 -19.20 -21.78 28.40
C PRO A 362 -20.09 -21.02 29.38
N ASP A 363 -21.39 -21.22 29.22
CA ASP A 363 -22.43 -20.78 30.14
C ASP A 363 -22.08 -21.28 31.55
N PRO A 364 -21.89 -20.39 32.54
CA PRO A 364 -21.67 -20.81 33.90
C PRO A 364 -23.02 -21.30 34.45
N ARG A 365 -23.24 -22.61 34.37
CA ARG A 365 -24.25 -23.28 35.20
C ARG A 365 -23.71 -23.51 36.60
#